data_AF-A0A0F9G3Q7-F1
#
_entry.id   AF-A0A0F9G3Q7-F1
#
_cell.length_a   1.000
_cell.length_b   1.000
_cell.length_c   1.000
_cell.angle_alpha   90.00
_cell.angle_beta   90.00
_cell.angle_gamma   90.00
#
_symmetry.space_group_name_H-M   'P 1'
#
loop_
_entity.id
_entity.type
_entity.pdbx_description
1 polymer ?
#
loop_
_entity_poly.entity_id
_entity_poly.type
_entity_poly.pdbx_seq_one_letter_code
_entity_poly.pdbx_strand_id
1 'polypeptide(L)'
;MASEKIIVLVSDKGDSKHGEISVLNDPQKAERLVETLLEAGFEAERIKVFTGRPSQFQVSQRPIVALVADGEEGESPPTTGAGSQEAAAGEPPADAEAPESDTKEDKADTEEKEKEEGRLPSP
;
A
#
# COMPACT_ATOMS: atom_id res chain seq x y z
N MET A 1 19.89 18.98 22.29
CA MET A 1 19.59 19.13 20.85
C MET A 1 19.65 17.75 20.21
N ALA A 2 18.66 17.39 19.38
CA ALA A 2 18.79 16.19 18.53
C ALA A 2 19.69 16.53 17.34
N SER A 3 20.60 15.61 16.95
CA SER A 3 21.42 15.80 15.75
C SER A 3 20.64 15.46 14.49
N GLU A 4 20.74 16.34 13.49
CA GLU A 4 20.22 16.10 12.16
C GLU A 4 20.85 14.87 11.52
N LYS A 5 20.06 14.21 10.68
CA LYS A 5 20.43 13.04 9.88
C LYS A 5 20.31 13.40 8.41
N ILE A 6 21.17 12.81 7.61
CA ILE A 6 21.06 12.81 6.16
C ILE A 6 20.57 11.42 5.76
N ILE A 7 19.54 11.38 4.94
CA ILE A 7 18.88 10.16 4.49
C ILE A 7 19.07 10.08 2.98
N VAL A 8 19.78 9.06 2.52
CA VAL A 8 19.97 8.77 1.09
C VAL A 8 19.08 7.58 0.75
N LEU A 9 18.07 7.83 -0.07
CA LEU A 9 17.18 6.83 -0.66
C LEU A 9 17.67 6.50 -2.06
N VAL A 10 17.78 5.21 -2.40
CA VAL A 10 18.06 4.74 -3.76
C VAL A 10 16.93 3.82 -4.20
N SER A 11 16.05 4.29 -5.10
CA SER A 11 14.96 3.47 -5.64
C SER A 11 15.47 2.40 -6.61
N ASP A 12 14.78 1.26 -6.68
CA ASP A 12 15.01 0.26 -7.73
C ASP A 12 14.70 0.88 -9.12
N LYS A 13 15.25 0.28 -10.18
CA LYS A 13 14.96 0.65 -11.58
C LYS A 13 13.67 0.01 -12.09
N GLY A 14 13.27 -1.13 -11.52
CA GLY A 14 12.05 -1.87 -11.89
C GLY A 14 10.82 -1.55 -11.03
N ASP A 15 11.01 -1.17 -9.76
CA ASP A 15 9.90 -0.91 -8.82
C ASP A 15 10.18 0.27 -7.89
N SER A 16 9.38 1.34 -8.01
CA SER A 16 9.49 2.54 -7.17
C SER A 16 9.05 2.34 -5.71
N LYS A 17 8.43 1.20 -5.38
CA LYS A 17 8.09 0.81 -4.00
C LYS A 17 9.28 0.20 -3.24
N HIS A 18 10.32 -0.23 -3.96
CA HIS A 18 11.49 -0.87 -3.40
C HIS A 18 12.75 0.00 -3.58
N GLY A 19 13.71 -0.16 -2.68
CA GLY A 19 14.94 0.62 -2.66
C GLY A 19 15.70 0.49 -1.35
N GLU A 20 16.91 1.05 -1.31
CA GLU A 20 17.75 1.12 -0.11
C GLU A 20 17.62 2.48 0.59
N ILE A 21 17.67 2.49 1.92
CA ILE A 21 17.71 3.71 2.74
C ILE A 21 18.97 3.69 3.62
N SER A 22 19.92 4.55 3.29
CA SER A 22 21.13 4.80 4.08
C SER A 22 20.96 6.06 4.94
N VAL A 23 21.17 5.95 6.25
CA VAL A 23 21.02 7.06 7.21
C VAL A 23 22.36 7.44 7.83
N LEU A 24 22.80 8.68 7.61
CA LEU A 24 24.12 9.18 7.96
C LEU A 24 24.06 10.35 8.95
N ASN A 25 25.15 10.55 9.70
CA ASN A 25 25.34 11.63 10.67
C ASN A 25 26.30 12.74 10.17
N ASP A 26 26.78 12.63 8.93
CA ASP A 26 27.99 13.28 8.44
C ASP A 26 27.83 13.66 6.95
N PRO A 27 27.80 14.96 6.59
CA PRO A 27 27.66 15.42 5.21
C PRO A 27 28.68 14.82 4.25
N GLN A 28 29.96 14.78 4.65
CA GLN A 28 31.05 14.34 3.77
C GLN A 28 30.97 12.84 3.44
N LYS A 29 30.29 12.05 4.26
CA LYS A 29 30.00 10.64 3.96
C LYS A 29 28.77 10.47 3.07
N ALA A 30 27.77 11.34 3.20
CA ALA A 30 26.61 11.33 2.32
C ALA A 30 26.98 11.80 0.90
N GLU A 31 27.81 12.84 0.78
CA GLU A 31 28.38 13.34 -0.48
C GLU A 31 29.13 12.21 -1.21
N ARG A 32 30.11 11.58 -0.55
CA ARG A 32 30.88 10.46 -1.14
C ARG A 32 30.02 9.24 -1.50
N LEU A 33 28.98 8.95 -0.72
CA LEU A 33 28.04 7.86 -1.04
C LEU A 33 27.27 8.16 -2.33
N VAL A 34 26.75 9.38 -2.48
CA VAL A 34 26.04 9.82 -3.69
C VAL A 34 26.98 9.85 -4.90
N GLU A 35 28.20 10.36 -4.73
CA GLU A 35 29.27 10.33 -5.73
C GLU A 35 29.56 8.89 -6.19
N THR A 36 29.82 7.97 -5.26
CA THR A 36 30.08 6.55 -5.55
C THR A 36 28.91 5.88 -6.28
N LEU A 37 27.66 6.21 -5.93
CA LEU A 37 26.47 5.67 -6.58
C LEU A 37 26.33 6.17 -8.04
N LEU A 38 26.62 7.45 -8.29
CA LEU A 38 26.61 8.02 -9.63
C LEU A 38 27.74 7.43 -10.50
N GLU A 39 28.94 7.26 -9.94
CA GLU A 39 30.07 6.57 -10.62
C GLU A 39 29.76 5.09 -10.92
N ALA A 40 29.03 4.41 -10.03
CA ALA A 40 28.55 3.05 -10.24
C ALA A 40 27.39 2.93 -11.28
N GLY A 41 26.96 4.05 -11.87
CA GLY A 41 25.96 4.07 -12.94
C GLY A 41 24.50 4.10 -12.47
N PHE A 42 24.22 4.50 -11.22
CA PHE A 42 22.85 4.79 -10.79
C PHE A 42 22.37 6.12 -11.39
N GLU A 43 21.15 6.16 -11.91
CA GLU A 43 20.55 7.38 -12.45
C GLU A 43 20.23 8.36 -11.31
N ALA A 44 20.61 9.63 -11.47
CA ALA A 44 20.45 10.66 -10.44
C ALA A 44 18.99 10.82 -9.96
N GLU A 45 18.00 10.62 -10.85
CA GLU A 45 16.56 10.70 -10.52
C GLU A 45 16.10 9.63 -9.52
N ARG A 46 16.84 8.51 -9.41
CA ARG A 46 16.58 7.42 -8.46
C ARG A 46 17.27 7.63 -7.11
N ILE A 47 18.19 8.58 -6.99
CA ILE A 47 18.89 8.93 -5.75
C ILE A 47 18.24 10.17 -5.15
N LYS A 48 17.67 10.06 -3.95
CA LYS A 48 16.99 11.17 -3.26
C LYS A 48 17.63 11.39 -1.89
N VAL A 49 18.11 12.61 -1.67
CA VAL A 49 18.77 13.02 -0.43
C VAL A 49 17.85 13.93 0.37
N PHE A 50 17.62 13.59 1.64
CA PHE A 50 16.80 14.35 2.57
C PHE A 50 17.59 14.69 3.83
N THR A 51 17.30 15.84 4.45
CA THR A 51 17.72 16.15 5.82
C THR A 51 16.53 15.96 6.76
N GLY A 52 16.78 15.38 7.93
CA GLY A 52 15.72 15.06 8.90
C GLY A 52 16.20 15.15 10.35
N ARG A 53 15.28 15.43 11.27
CA ARG A 53 15.53 15.40 12.72
C ARG A 53 14.82 14.18 13.31
N PRO A 54 15.50 13.35 14.12
CA PRO A 54 14.86 12.18 14.72
C PRO A 54 13.83 12.64 15.76
N SER A 55 12.57 12.25 15.55
CA SER A 55 11.48 12.45 16.52
C SER A 55 11.25 11.17 17.31
N GLN A 56 10.83 11.29 18.56
CA GLN A 56 10.42 10.17 19.41
C GLN A 56 8.90 10.14 19.51
N PHE A 57 8.31 8.98 19.29
CA PHE A 57 6.87 8.74 19.40
C PHE A 57 6.62 7.59 20.37
N GLN A 58 5.60 7.71 21.21
CA GLN A 58 5.09 6.60 22.02
C GLN A 58 3.85 6.03 21.32
N VAL A 59 3.89 4.75 21.00
CA VAL A 59 2.79 4.04 20.34
C VAL A 59 2.14 3.11 21.36
N SER A 60 0.89 3.38 21.72
CA SER A 60 0.07 2.48 22.52
C SER A 60 -0.93 1.75 21.62
N GLN A 61 -0.96 0.41 21.70
CA GLN A 61 -1.96 -0.41 21.03
C GLN A 61 -2.94 -0.93 22.07
N ARG A 62 -4.24 -0.76 21.82
CA ARG A 62 -5.32 -1.34 22.61
C ARG A 62 -5.97 -2.44 21.77
N PRO A 63 -5.64 -3.73 21.98
CA PRO A 63 -6.33 -4.80 21.28
C PRO A 63 -7.81 -4.81 21.67
N ILE A 64 -8.66 -5.08 20.68
CA ILE A 64 -10.09 -5.31 20.86
C ILE A 64 -10.31 -6.81 20.70
N VAL A 65 -11.03 -7.42 21.64
CA VAL A 65 -11.41 -8.84 21.59
C VAL A 65 -12.92 -8.95 21.70
N ALA A 66 -13.50 -9.83 20.88
CA ALA A 66 -14.89 -10.24 20.98
C ALA A 66 -14.92 -11.73 21.36
N LEU A 67 -15.94 -12.15 22.11
CA LEU A 67 -16.25 -13.56 22.31
C LEU A 67 -17.24 -13.96 21.22
N VAL A 68 -16.86 -14.93 20.39
CA VAL A 68 -17.71 -15.53 19.35
C VAL A 68 -18.29 -16.82 19.92
N ALA A 69 -19.51 -17.19 19.54
CA ALA A 69 -20.16 -18.40 20.02
C ALA A 69 -19.60 -19.68 19.34
N ASP A 70 -19.63 -20.81 20.04
CA ASP A 70 -19.24 -22.10 19.47
C ASP A 70 -20.12 -22.44 18.25
N GLY A 71 -19.52 -22.43 17.06
CA GLY A 71 -20.19 -22.71 15.79
C GLY A 71 -20.39 -21.49 14.87
N GLU A 72 -20.10 -20.27 15.33
CA GLU A 72 -20.00 -19.10 14.46
C GLU A 72 -18.54 -18.92 14.00
N GLU A 73 -18.30 -18.96 12.69
CA GLU A 73 -17.00 -18.55 12.15
C GLU A 73 -16.85 -17.04 12.32
N GLY A 74 -15.85 -16.61 13.10
CA GLY A 74 -15.69 -15.20 13.48
C GLY A 74 -15.48 -14.30 12.27
N GLU A 75 -16.51 -13.53 11.92
CA GLU A 75 -16.44 -12.58 10.80
C GLU A 75 -15.27 -11.62 10.99
N SER A 76 -14.41 -11.53 9.98
CA SER A 76 -13.18 -10.76 10.07
C SER A 76 -13.50 -9.28 10.24
N PRO A 77 -12.96 -8.58 11.27
CA PRO A 77 -13.31 -7.20 11.52
C PRO A 77 -12.92 -6.33 10.30
N PRO A 78 -13.75 -5.33 9.93
CA PRO A 78 -13.49 -4.50 8.77
C PRO A 78 -12.12 -3.83 8.90
N THR A 79 -11.34 -3.90 7.81
CA THR A 79 -9.95 -3.45 7.75
C THR A 79 -9.86 -1.93 7.63
N THR A 80 -10.33 -1.22 8.66
CA THR A 80 -10.32 0.24 8.80
C THR A 80 -8.88 0.76 9.02
N GLY A 81 -8.07 0.64 7.96
CA GLY A 81 -6.63 0.91 7.94
C GLY A 81 -6.15 1.73 6.74
N ALA A 82 -7.06 2.28 5.93
CA ALA A 82 -6.76 3.25 4.88
C ALA A 82 -7.97 4.17 4.68
N GLY A 83 -7.86 5.45 5.07
CA GLY A 83 -8.99 6.38 4.95
C GLY A 83 -8.88 7.65 5.78
N SER A 84 -7.92 8.53 5.47
CA SER A 84 -8.11 9.95 5.80
C SER A 84 -9.15 10.52 4.84
N GLN A 85 -10.40 10.64 5.28
CA GLN A 85 -11.36 11.53 4.64
C GLN A 85 -11.63 12.73 5.54
N GLU A 86 -11.43 13.90 4.95
CA GLU A 86 -11.68 15.20 5.56
C GLU A 86 -13.19 15.42 5.72
N ALA A 87 -13.64 15.88 6.88
CA ALA A 87 -15.07 16.02 7.15
C ALA A 87 -15.66 17.20 6.36
N ALA A 88 -16.44 16.89 5.33
CA ALA A 88 -17.16 17.88 4.53
C ALA A 88 -18.16 18.67 5.39
N ALA A 89 -18.28 19.98 5.12
CA ALA A 89 -19.08 20.90 5.92
C ALA A 89 -20.45 21.22 5.30
N GLY A 90 -21.48 21.27 6.16
CA GLY A 90 -22.52 22.30 6.12
C GLY A 90 -23.63 22.26 5.06
N GLU A 91 -24.76 21.64 5.44
CA GLU A 91 -26.14 22.14 5.16
C GLU A 91 -26.64 22.11 3.66
N PRO A 92 -27.93 22.39 3.37
CA PRO A 92 -29.03 21.41 3.55
C PRO A 92 -29.89 21.28 2.25
N PRO A 93 -31.07 20.59 2.23
CA PRO A 93 -31.64 20.03 0.98
C PRO A 93 -32.58 20.96 0.19
N ALA A 94 -32.81 20.63 -1.09
CA ALA A 94 -33.89 21.17 -1.92
C ALA A 94 -34.44 20.12 -2.93
N ASP A 95 -35.75 20.19 -3.15
CA ASP A 95 -36.71 19.50 -4.04
C ASP A 95 -36.32 18.50 -5.16
N ALA A 96 -37.15 17.44 -5.23
CA ALA A 96 -37.89 16.85 -6.39
C ALA A 96 -37.19 16.70 -7.77
N GLU A 97 -37.27 15.57 -8.48
CA GLU A 97 -38.46 14.77 -8.85
C GLU A 97 -38.14 13.29 -9.18
N ALA A 98 -39.20 12.50 -9.40
CA ALA A 98 -39.22 11.13 -9.98
C ALA A 98 -40.48 11.06 -10.91
N PRO A 99 -40.63 10.15 -11.90
CA PRO A 99 -40.16 8.75 -11.86
C PRO A 99 -39.75 8.05 -13.20
N GLU A 100 -39.32 6.79 -13.06
CA GLU A 100 -39.56 5.58 -13.91
C GLU A 100 -39.49 5.59 -15.47
N SER A 101 -38.71 4.63 -16.02
CA SER A 101 -39.16 3.78 -17.15
C SER A 101 -38.34 2.48 -17.37
N ASP A 102 -39.01 1.33 -17.20
CA ASP A 102 -38.88 -0.03 -17.78
C ASP A 102 -37.60 -0.64 -18.44
N THR A 103 -37.15 -1.75 -17.84
CA THR A 103 -37.27 -3.17 -18.33
C THR A 103 -36.86 -3.57 -19.77
N LYS A 104 -35.90 -4.53 -19.95
CA LYS A 104 -36.17 -5.99 -20.10
C LYS A 104 -34.93 -6.92 -20.27
N GLU A 105 -35.17 -8.22 -20.06
CA GLU A 105 -34.32 -9.45 -20.03
C GLU A 105 -33.78 -9.96 -21.39
N ASP A 106 -32.69 -10.76 -21.36
CA ASP A 106 -32.59 -12.17 -21.84
C ASP A 106 -31.20 -12.75 -21.42
N LYS A 107 -31.08 -13.81 -20.60
CA LYS A 107 -30.92 -15.26 -20.92
C LYS A 107 -29.68 -15.62 -21.79
N ALA A 108 -28.68 -16.36 -21.26
CA ALA A 108 -28.51 -17.84 -21.27
C ALA A 108 -27.84 -18.35 -22.60
N ASP A 109 -27.28 -19.55 -22.82
CA ASP A 109 -27.16 -20.90 -22.20
C ASP A 109 -25.85 -21.56 -22.80
N THR A 110 -25.25 -22.71 -22.42
CA THR A 110 -25.10 -23.56 -21.20
C THR A 110 -24.13 -24.76 -21.54
N GLU A 111 -23.50 -25.42 -20.55
CA GLU A 111 -22.63 -26.65 -20.64
C GLU A 111 -21.23 -26.51 -21.32
N GLU A 112 -20.10 -26.91 -20.71
CA GLU A 112 -19.50 -28.25 -20.46
C GLU A 112 -18.88 -28.98 -21.69
N LYS A 113 -17.62 -29.46 -21.57
CA LYS A 113 -17.24 -30.90 -21.63
C LYS A 113 -15.73 -31.18 -21.43
N GLU A 114 -15.40 -32.37 -20.92
CA GLU A 114 -14.04 -32.87 -20.63
C GLU A 114 -13.32 -33.56 -21.82
N LYS A 115 -11.98 -33.61 -21.73
CA LYS A 115 -11.06 -34.75 -22.06
C LYS A 115 -9.65 -34.35 -21.58
N GLU A 116 -8.92 -35.09 -20.74
CA GLU A 116 -8.47 -36.50 -20.80
C GLU A 116 -7.51 -36.82 -21.96
N GLU A 117 -6.21 -36.57 -21.73
CA GLU A 117 -5.03 -37.38 -22.09
C GLU A 117 -3.78 -36.71 -21.43
N GLY A 118 -2.77 -37.40 -20.88
CA GLY A 118 -2.62 -38.84 -20.69
C GLY A 118 -1.49 -39.22 -19.69
N ARG A 119 -1.47 -40.49 -19.30
CA ARG A 119 -0.45 -41.26 -18.55
C ARG A 119 0.98 -41.03 -19.13
N LEU A 120 2.12 -41.05 -18.43
CA LEU A 120 2.57 -41.71 -17.17
C LEU A 120 3.65 -40.88 -16.44
N PRO A 121 3.84 -41.03 -15.11
CA PRO A 121 5.10 -40.75 -14.43
C PRO A 121 5.97 -42.03 -14.29
N SER A 122 7.30 -41.88 -14.39
CA SER A 122 8.32 -42.84 -13.88
C SER A 122 9.64 -42.11 -13.61
N PRO A 123 10.43 -42.53 -12.60
CA PRO A 123 11.86 -42.26 -12.49
C PRO A 123 12.70 -43.22 -13.36
#